data_AF-T1AYQ1-F1
#
_entry.id   AF-T1AYQ1-F1
#
_cell.length_a   1.000
_cell.length_b   1.000
_cell.length_c   1.000
_cell.angle_alpha   90.00
_cell.angle_beta   90.00
_cell.angle_gamma   90.00
#
_symmetry.space_group_name_H-M   'P 1'
#
loop_
_entity.id
_entity.type
_entity.pdbx_description
1 polymer ?
#
loop_
_entity_poly.entity_id
_entity_poly.type
_entity_poly.pdbx_seq_one_letter_code
_entity_poly.pdbx_strand_id
1 'polypeptide(L)'
;MHGEWLTLGIQNVSAEAEGSFTGEISAAMAFEAGARYALVGHSERRRLFGETDQVVACKVEQSMRAGLVPVVCIGETAEERRAGQTERVLARQLEGLGAIGGASLQALWIAYEPVWSIGTGTPATAESILEAASFIRAHVVSSDATIHAELRLFYGGSVGVGNASALGALEGVDGLLVGRASVETDSMIALCRQVAGGDGPVAIVRRDAGLSLRG
;
A
#
# COMPACT_ATOMS: atom_id res chain seq x y z
N MET A 1 2.51 -9.50 -28.56
CA MET A 1 1.61 -9.52 -27.40
C MET A 1 2.33 -10.23 -26.25
N HIS A 2 3.03 -9.51 -25.39
CA HIS A 2 3.62 -10.06 -24.17
C HIS A 2 3.46 -8.99 -23.08
N GLY A 3 2.76 -9.29 -21.98
CA GLY A 3 2.78 -8.44 -20.76
C GLY A 3 1.46 -7.88 -20.22
N GLU A 4 0.28 -8.16 -20.78
CA GLU A 4 -0.98 -7.49 -20.38
C GLU A 4 -1.52 -7.84 -18.98
N TRP A 5 -0.94 -8.83 -18.27
CA TRP A 5 -1.47 -9.35 -17.00
C TRP A 5 -0.63 -9.00 -15.77
N LEU A 6 0.54 -8.38 -15.95
CA LEU A 6 1.46 -8.08 -14.86
C LEU A 6 2.05 -6.69 -15.06
N THR A 7 1.88 -5.84 -14.04
CA THR A 7 2.45 -4.50 -14.02
C THR A 7 3.56 -4.43 -12.98
N LEU A 8 4.65 -3.73 -13.32
CA LEU A 8 5.78 -3.55 -12.41
C LEU A 8 5.54 -2.38 -11.45
N GLY A 9 6.04 -2.52 -10.23
CA GLY A 9 6.11 -1.46 -9.24
C GLY A 9 7.45 -1.44 -8.53
N ILE A 10 7.75 -0.32 -7.87
CA ILE A 10 8.93 -0.14 -7.03
C ILE A 10 8.51 -0.10 -5.56
N GLN A 11 9.35 -0.66 -4.67
CA GLN A 11 9.03 -0.78 -3.24
C GLN A 11 9.34 0.47 -2.42
N ASN A 12 10.04 1.42 -3.01
CA ASN A 12 10.36 2.71 -2.44
C ASN A 12 10.89 3.65 -3.53
N VAL A 13 10.60 4.94 -3.42
CA VAL A 13 11.26 6.00 -4.19
C VAL A 13 11.88 7.02 -3.24
N SER A 14 12.84 7.79 -3.73
CA SER A 14 13.39 8.93 -3.00
C SER A 14 12.34 10.01 -2.79
N ALA A 15 12.46 10.76 -1.69
CA ALA A 15 11.70 12.00 -1.49
C ALA A 15 12.23 13.15 -2.37
N GLU A 16 13.47 13.01 -2.85
CA GLU A 16 14.18 13.99 -3.66
C GLU A 16 14.04 13.64 -5.15
N ALA A 17 13.71 14.64 -5.97
CA ALA A 17 13.57 14.45 -7.41
C ALA A 17 14.91 14.15 -8.10
N GLU A 18 15.95 14.89 -7.70
CA GLU A 18 17.30 14.85 -8.26
C GLU A 18 18.32 15.36 -7.23
N GLY A 19 19.60 15.06 -7.44
CA GLY A 19 20.70 15.55 -6.59
C GLY A 19 21.69 14.46 -6.19
N SER A 20 22.61 14.81 -5.30
CA SER A 20 23.72 13.95 -4.85
C SER A 20 23.29 12.98 -3.74
N PHE A 21 22.33 12.10 -4.06
CA PHE A 21 21.76 11.11 -3.13
C PHE A 21 22.19 9.69 -3.52
N THR A 22 23.49 9.41 -3.43
CA THR A 22 24.05 8.10 -3.80
C THR A 22 23.34 6.96 -3.06
N GLY A 23 22.80 6.00 -3.82
CA GLY A 23 22.08 4.84 -3.30
C GLY A 23 20.55 4.98 -3.32
N GLU A 24 20.03 6.19 -3.57
CA GLU A 24 18.60 6.40 -3.77
C GLU A 24 18.17 6.14 -5.22
N ILE A 25 16.89 5.81 -5.39
CA ILE A 25 16.23 5.67 -6.70
C ILE A 25 15.14 6.73 -6.79
N SER A 26 15.25 7.65 -7.75
CA SER A 26 14.19 8.65 -7.96
C SER A 26 12.96 8.02 -8.61
N ALA A 27 11.80 8.65 -8.42
CA ALA A 27 10.56 8.20 -9.06
C ALA A 27 10.65 8.20 -10.59
N ALA A 28 11.35 9.17 -11.17
CA ALA A 28 11.58 9.25 -12.62
C ALA A 28 12.39 8.04 -13.13
N MET A 29 13.48 7.67 -12.44
CA MET A 29 14.27 6.49 -12.78
C MET A 29 13.43 5.20 -12.74
N ALA A 30 12.56 5.06 -11.74
CA ALA A 30 11.68 3.91 -11.62
C ALA A 30 10.65 3.85 -12.77
N PHE A 31 10.06 4.99 -13.14
CA PHE A 31 9.11 5.08 -14.25
C PHE A 31 9.76 4.73 -15.59
N GLU A 32 10.96 5.26 -15.86
CA GLU A 32 11.75 4.94 -17.06
C GLU A 32 12.13 3.46 -17.13
N ALA A 33 12.41 2.84 -15.99
CA ALA A 33 12.67 1.40 -15.87
C ALA A 33 11.40 0.53 -16.05
N GLY A 34 10.23 1.14 -16.26
CA GLY A 34 8.98 0.44 -16.55
C GLY A 34 8.04 0.25 -15.36
N ALA A 35 8.36 0.79 -14.18
CA ALA A 35 7.41 0.79 -13.07
C ALA A 35 6.18 1.67 -13.39
N ARG A 36 5.03 1.29 -12.83
CA ARG A 36 3.80 2.08 -12.85
C ARG A 36 3.26 2.39 -11.46
N TYR A 37 3.69 1.63 -10.46
CA TYR A 37 3.31 1.82 -9.07
C TYR A 37 4.53 2.09 -8.20
N ALA A 38 4.36 2.92 -7.16
CA ALA A 38 5.37 3.15 -6.14
C ALA A 38 4.79 2.89 -4.75
N LEU A 39 5.32 1.90 -4.04
CA LEU A 39 4.98 1.69 -2.64
C LEU A 39 5.68 2.76 -1.79
N VAL A 40 4.93 3.46 -0.95
CA VAL A 40 5.45 4.54 -0.10
C VAL A 40 4.86 4.46 1.30
N GLY A 41 5.67 4.78 2.31
CA GLY A 41 5.22 4.76 3.70
C GLY A 41 4.92 3.38 4.27
N HIS A 42 5.43 2.30 3.67
CA HIS A 42 5.31 0.95 4.21
C HIS A 42 5.77 0.92 5.68
N SER A 43 5.05 0.20 6.53
CA SER A 43 5.29 0.14 7.99
C SER A 43 6.76 -0.13 8.36
N GLU A 44 7.44 -1.01 7.64
CA GLU A 44 8.89 -1.25 7.83
C GLU A 44 9.76 -0.05 7.52
N ARG A 45 9.41 0.78 6.53
CA ARG A 45 10.17 2.00 6.23
C ARG A 45 9.98 3.07 7.29
N ARG A 46 8.74 3.22 7.78
CA ARG A 46 8.44 4.09 8.92
C ARG A 46 9.22 3.67 10.17
N ARG A 47 9.26 2.36 10.46
CA ARG A 47 9.93 1.81 11.65
C ARG A 47 11.47 1.78 11.54
N LEU A 48 12.01 1.27 10.45
CA LEU A 48 13.45 0.99 10.31
C LEU A 48 14.24 2.18 9.75
N PHE A 49 13.59 3.01 8.92
CA PHE A 49 14.24 4.14 8.25
C PHE A 49 13.72 5.50 8.74
N GLY A 50 12.77 5.51 9.70
CA GLY A 50 12.27 6.74 10.31
C GLY A 50 11.43 7.62 9.38
N GLU A 51 10.79 7.04 8.36
CA GLU A 51 9.96 7.82 7.44
C GLU A 51 8.74 8.40 8.15
N THR A 52 8.71 9.73 8.26
CA THR A 52 7.59 10.48 8.83
C THR A 52 6.47 10.67 7.79
N ASP A 53 5.31 11.12 8.26
CA ASP A 53 4.18 11.45 7.38
C ASP A 53 4.58 12.50 6.32
N GLN A 54 5.45 13.46 6.68
CA GLN A 54 5.99 14.46 5.75
C GLN A 54 6.89 13.83 4.67
N VAL A 55 7.79 12.91 5.05
CA VAL A 55 8.66 12.22 4.09
C VAL A 55 7.83 11.40 3.12
N VAL A 56 6.80 10.71 3.62
CA VAL A 56 5.89 9.91 2.78
C VAL A 56 5.13 10.79 1.80
N ALA A 57 4.62 11.94 2.24
CA ALA A 57 3.93 12.88 1.37
C ALA A 57 4.84 13.44 0.26
N CYS A 58 6.10 13.78 0.57
CA CYS A 58 7.07 14.16 -0.46
C CYS A 58 7.27 13.04 -1.50
N LYS A 59 7.35 11.77 -1.08
CA LYS A 59 7.48 10.62 -1.99
C LYS A 59 6.24 10.39 -2.84
N VAL A 60 5.05 10.62 -2.29
CA VAL A 60 3.79 10.61 -3.05
C VAL A 60 3.86 11.65 -4.16
N GLU A 61 4.24 12.88 -3.83
CA GLU A 61 4.36 13.96 -4.81
C GLU A 61 5.38 13.62 -5.92
N GLN A 62 6.57 13.11 -5.56
CA GLN A 62 7.55 12.69 -6.57
C GLN A 62 7.02 11.55 -7.45
N SER A 63 6.31 10.58 -6.87
CA SER A 63 5.69 9.48 -7.61
C SER A 63 4.70 10.00 -8.66
N MET A 64 3.78 10.87 -8.24
CA MET A 64 2.77 11.45 -9.12
C MET A 64 3.41 12.30 -10.23
N ARG A 65 4.38 13.15 -9.89
CA ARG A 65 5.11 13.97 -10.87
C ARG A 65 5.83 13.15 -11.94
N ALA A 66 6.34 11.97 -11.56
CA ALA A 66 6.98 11.04 -12.49
C ALA A 66 5.98 10.19 -13.30
N GLY A 67 4.67 10.25 -13.01
CA GLY A 67 3.64 9.44 -13.67
C GLY A 67 3.44 8.05 -13.05
N LEU A 68 3.94 7.81 -11.84
CA LEU A 68 3.66 6.61 -11.06
C LEU A 68 2.38 6.79 -10.24
N VAL A 69 1.62 5.72 -10.05
CA VAL A 69 0.53 5.65 -9.08
C VAL A 69 1.12 5.29 -7.71
N PRO A 70 1.09 6.20 -6.71
CA PRO A 70 1.55 5.86 -5.38
C PRO A 70 0.56 4.92 -4.68
N VAL A 71 1.12 3.90 -4.04
CA VAL A 71 0.44 2.98 -3.13
C VAL A 71 0.90 3.35 -1.72
N VAL A 72 0.06 4.09 -1.01
CA VAL A 72 0.40 4.68 0.29
C VAL A 72 0.00 3.74 1.40
N CYS A 73 0.99 3.23 2.12
CA CYS A 73 0.74 2.41 3.30
C CYS A 73 0.47 3.30 4.53
N ILE A 74 -0.64 2.98 5.21
CA ILE A 74 -1.08 3.61 6.45
C ILE A 74 -1.50 2.53 7.46
N GLY A 75 -1.44 2.83 8.73
CA GLY A 75 -1.77 1.87 9.78
C GLY A 75 -1.16 2.22 11.12
N GLU A 76 -1.77 1.66 12.15
CA GLU A 76 -1.44 1.84 13.55
C GLU A 76 -0.62 0.68 14.12
N THR A 77 0.21 1.00 15.11
CA THR A 77 0.97 0.03 15.88
C THR A 77 0.09 -0.69 16.92
N ALA A 78 0.62 -1.79 17.49
CA ALA A 78 -0.05 -2.51 18.57
C ALA A 78 -0.25 -1.66 19.84
N GLU A 79 0.60 -0.67 20.05
CA GLU A 79 0.51 0.28 21.17
C GLU A 79 -0.60 1.29 20.92
N GLU A 80 -0.65 1.87 19.71
CA GLU A 80 -1.71 2.80 19.30
C GLU A 80 -3.10 2.13 19.30
N ARG A 81 -3.21 0.89 18.78
CA ARG A 81 -4.47 0.12 18.81
C ARG A 81 -4.93 -0.13 20.25
N ARG A 82 -4.05 -0.60 21.14
CA ARG A 82 -4.37 -0.83 22.56
C ARG A 82 -4.75 0.45 23.30
N ALA A 83 -4.24 1.60 22.86
CA ALA A 83 -4.59 2.90 23.40
C ALA A 83 -5.87 3.50 22.77
N GLY A 84 -6.56 2.77 21.88
CA GLY A 84 -7.78 3.26 21.21
C GLY A 84 -7.51 4.40 20.20
N GLN A 85 -6.30 4.45 19.61
CA GLN A 85 -5.86 5.57 18.78
C GLN A 85 -5.91 5.29 17.28
N THR A 86 -6.45 4.15 16.84
CA THR A 86 -6.47 3.74 15.42
C THR A 86 -6.95 4.85 14.50
N GLU A 87 -8.16 5.36 14.72
CA GLU A 87 -8.75 6.42 13.90
C GLU A 87 -7.91 7.69 13.88
N ARG A 88 -7.36 8.08 15.03
CA ARG A 88 -6.49 9.25 15.16
C ARG A 88 -5.20 9.10 14.34
N VAL A 89 -4.61 7.91 14.34
CA VAL A 89 -3.38 7.61 13.59
C VAL A 89 -3.67 7.59 12.09
N LEU A 90 -4.75 6.94 11.67
CA LEU A 90 -5.17 6.89 10.27
C LEU A 90 -5.50 8.28 9.74
N ALA A 91 -6.26 9.09 10.49
CA ALA A 91 -6.55 10.49 10.14
C ALA A 91 -5.26 11.30 9.96
N ARG A 92 -4.36 11.27 10.95
CA ARG A 92 -3.06 11.99 10.87
C ARG A 92 -2.27 11.61 9.61
N GLN A 93 -2.20 10.31 9.31
CA GLN A 93 -1.46 9.80 8.14
C GLN A 93 -2.12 10.24 6.83
N LEU A 94 -3.45 10.26 6.75
CA LEU A 94 -4.21 10.71 5.58
C LEU A 94 -4.09 12.23 5.37
N GLU A 95 -4.27 13.01 6.43
CA GLU A 95 -4.14 14.48 6.43
C GLU A 95 -2.74 14.92 6.02
N GLY A 96 -1.70 14.17 6.44
CA GLY A 96 -0.31 14.39 6.04
C GLY A 96 -0.09 14.36 4.53
N LEU A 97 -0.90 13.60 3.78
CA LEU A 97 -0.84 13.53 2.31
C LEU A 97 -1.42 14.77 1.65
N GLY A 98 -2.51 15.32 2.20
CA GLY A 98 -3.18 16.50 1.66
C GLY A 98 -2.41 17.81 1.89
N ALA A 99 -1.59 17.87 2.94
CA ALA A 99 -0.84 19.07 3.31
C ALA A 99 0.32 19.41 2.36
N ILE A 100 0.79 18.45 1.55
CA ILE A 100 1.94 18.61 0.66
C ILE A 100 1.50 18.36 -0.79
N GLY A 101 1.10 19.44 -1.48
CA GLY A 101 1.29 19.51 -2.93
C GLY A 101 0.15 19.08 -3.85
N GLY A 102 -1.12 19.32 -3.52
CA GLY A 102 -2.21 19.27 -4.52
C GLY A 102 -2.45 17.90 -5.16
N ALA A 103 -1.88 16.84 -4.58
CA ALA A 103 -2.15 15.46 -4.93
C ALA A 103 -3.62 15.16 -4.62
N SER A 104 -4.44 15.00 -5.66
CA SER A 104 -5.80 14.49 -5.47
C SER A 104 -5.71 13.07 -4.92
N LEU A 105 -6.43 12.76 -3.83
CA LEU A 105 -6.51 11.39 -3.32
C LEU A 105 -7.13 10.43 -4.34
N GLN A 106 -7.75 10.94 -5.42
CA GLN A 106 -8.20 10.14 -6.58
C GLN A 106 -7.03 9.51 -7.35
N ALA A 107 -5.84 10.12 -7.29
CA ALA A 107 -4.69 9.68 -8.07
C ALA A 107 -3.78 8.69 -7.32
N LEU A 108 -4.18 8.23 -6.12
CA LEU A 108 -3.40 7.30 -5.31
C LEU A 108 -4.23 6.13 -4.82
N TRP A 109 -3.53 5.06 -4.43
CA TRP A 109 -4.12 3.91 -3.76
C TRP A 109 -3.68 3.89 -2.31
N ILE A 110 -4.57 3.46 -1.42
CA ILE A 110 -4.27 3.32 0.00
C ILE A 110 -4.11 1.83 0.30
N ALA A 111 -3.08 1.47 1.06
CA ALA A 111 -2.94 0.14 1.65
C ALA A 111 -3.01 0.25 3.17
N TYR A 112 -4.08 -0.28 3.76
CA TYR A 112 -4.22 -0.37 5.21
C TYR A 112 -3.42 -1.56 5.75
N GLU A 113 -2.41 -1.26 6.56
CA GLU A 113 -1.50 -2.18 7.20
C GLU A 113 -1.71 -2.17 8.72
N PRO A 114 -2.57 -3.03 9.29
CA PRO A 114 -2.66 -3.17 10.74
C PRO A 114 -1.34 -3.76 11.27
N VAL A 115 -0.39 -2.90 11.63
CA VAL A 115 1.00 -3.27 11.94
C VAL A 115 1.07 -4.27 13.09
N TRP A 116 0.10 -4.20 14.00
CA TRP A 116 -0.08 -5.14 15.10
C TRP A 116 -0.37 -6.59 14.69
N SER A 117 -0.85 -6.81 13.46
CA SER A 117 -1.15 -8.15 12.93
C SER A 117 -0.05 -8.69 11.99
N ILE A 118 0.92 -7.86 11.62
CA ILE A 118 1.97 -8.22 10.65
C ILE A 118 3.07 -9.03 11.35
N GLY A 119 3.23 -10.29 10.96
CA GLY A 119 4.29 -11.16 11.48
C GLY A 119 4.11 -11.61 12.94
N THR A 120 2.99 -11.28 13.58
CA THR A 120 2.71 -11.60 15.00
C THR A 120 2.00 -12.93 15.21
N GLY A 121 1.51 -13.56 14.14
CA GLY A 121 0.71 -14.79 14.21
C GLY A 121 -0.74 -14.57 14.65
N THR A 122 -1.11 -13.35 15.03
CA THR A 122 -2.50 -12.95 15.30
C THR A 122 -3.06 -12.22 14.09
N PRO A 123 -3.90 -12.87 13.26
CA PRO A 123 -4.50 -12.20 12.11
C PRO A 123 -5.49 -11.12 12.56
N ALA A 124 -5.62 -10.04 11.79
CA ALA A 124 -6.71 -9.10 11.98
C ALA A 124 -8.05 -9.78 11.68
N THR A 125 -9.08 -9.48 12.48
CA THR A 125 -10.44 -9.98 12.25
C THR A 125 -11.11 -9.20 11.12
N ALA A 126 -12.08 -9.83 10.44
CA ALA A 126 -12.87 -9.16 9.42
C ALA A 126 -13.52 -7.86 9.95
N GLU A 127 -14.04 -7.89 11.17
CA GLU A 127 -14.63 -6.73 11.85
C GLU A 127 -13.62 -5.58 11.98
N SER A 128 -12.41 -5.83 12.49
CA SER A 128 -11.39 -4.77 12.62
C SER A 128 -10.91 -4.22 11.29
N ILE A 129 -10.96 -5.03 10.22
CA ILE A 129 -10.64 -4.58 8.86
C ILE A 129 -11.76 -3.68 8.32
N LEU A 130 -13.02 -4.07 8.49
CA LEU A 130 -14.19 -3.32 8.05
C LEU A 130 -14.34 -1.98 8.80
N GLU A 131 -14.05 -1.96 10.09
CA GLU A 131 -14.00 -0.74 10.92
C GLU A 131 -12.99 0.27 10.33
N ALA A 132 -11.75 -0.17 10.12
CA ALA A 132 -10.70 0.68 9.58
C ALA A 132 -11.01 1.12 8.14
N ALA A 133 -11.51 0.20 7.29
CA ALA A 133 -11.86 0.51 5.92
C ALA A 133 -12.99 1.53 5.82
N SER A 134 -14.04 1.37 6.64
CA SER A 134 -15.14 2.34 6.73
C SER A 134 -14.64 3.71 7.19
N PHE A 135 -13.78 3.75 8.22
CA PHE A 135 -13.20 4.99 8.71
C PHE A 135 -12.37 5.70 7.63
N ILE A 136 -11.45 4.99 6.98
CA ILE A 136 -10.58 5.56 5.93
C ILE A 136 -11.43 6.16 4.81
N ARG A 137 -12.42 5.41 4.31
CA ARG A 137 -13.30 5.88 3.23
C ARG A 137 -14.10 7.10 3.66
N ALA A 138 -14.72 7.06 4.83
CA ALA A 138 -15.49 8.19 5.36
C ALA A 138 -14.62 9.45 5.50
N HIS A 139 -13.38 9.30 5.99
CA HIS A 139 -12.45 10.40 6.18
C HIS A 139 -11.94 11.01 4.85
N VAL A 140 -11.69 10.17 3.84
CA VAL A 140 -11.32 10.66 2.50
C VAL A 140 -12.49 11.42 1.86
N VAL A 141 -13.70 10.86 1.95
CA VAL A 141 -14.92 11.48 1.39
C VAL A 141 -15.28 12.79 2.08
N SER A 142 -15.09 12.89 3.40
CA SER A 142 -15.34 14.14 4.12
C SER A 142 -14.35 15.24 3.75
N SER A 143 -13.14 14.86 3.34
CA SER A 143 -12.09 15.78 2.89
C SER A 143 -12.33 16.26 1.46
N ASP A 144 -12.85 15.38 0.59
CA ASP A 144 -13.30 15.73 -0.77
C ASP A 144 -14.37 14.74 -1.25
N ALA A 145 -15.60 15.24 -1.36
CA ALA A 145 -16.76 14.43 -1.72
C ALA A 145 -16.70 13.88 -3.17
N THR A 146 -15.84 14.43 -4.03
CA THR A 146 -15.68 13.96 -5.41
C THR A 146 -14.87 12.67 -5.52
N ILE A 147 -14.23 12.22 -4.43
CA ILE A 147 -13.27 11.09 -4.43
C ILE A 147 -13.95 9.74 -4.17
N HIS A 148 -15.19 9.73 -3.68
CA HIS A 148 -15.84 8.52 -3.13
C HIS A 148 -15.81 7.30 -4.06
N ALA A 149 -16.00 7.48 -5.36
CA ALA A 149 -16.11 6.38 -6.32
C ALA A 149 -14.74 5.87 -6.83
N GLU A 150 -13.67 6.62 -6.61
CA GLU A 150 -12.36 6.36 -7.23
C GLU A 150 -11.30 5.90 -6.23
N LEU A 151 -11.54 6.06 -4.93
CA LEU A 151 -10.61 5.60 -3.90
C LEU A 151 -10.45 4.08 -3.94
N ARG A 152 -9.23 3.64 -4.26
CA ARG A 152 -8.81 2.24 -4.12
C ARG A 152 -8.16 2.00 -2.76
N LEU A 153 -8.79 1.15 -1.95
CA LEU A 153 -8.31 0.75 -0.63
C LEU A 153 -7.97 -0.75 -0.60
N PHE A 154 -6.72 -1.05 -0.31
CA PHE A 154 -6.17 -2.39 -0.23
C PHE A 154 -5.99 -2.79 1.23
N TYR A 155 -6.14 -4.08 1.52
CA TYR A 155 -5.73 -4.65 2.79
C TYR A 155 -4.29 -5.20 2.68
N GLY A 156 -3.38 -4.69 3.52
CA GLY A 156 -1.95 -5.04 3.53
C GLY A 156 -1.47 -5.82 4.76
N GLY A 157 -2.39 -6.43 5.51
CA GLY A 157 -2.03 -7.29 6.66
C GLY A 157 -1.58 -8.70 6.25
N SER A 158 -1.76 -9.67 7.15
CA SER A 158 -1.35 -11.06 6.90
C SER A 158 -2.25 -11.78 5.89
N VAL A 159 -1.89 -11.71 4.60
CA VAL A 159 -2.58 -12.37 3.48
C VAL A 159 -1.86 -13.65 3.04
N GLY A 160 -2.64 -14.71 2.77
CA GLY A 160 -2.16 -15.95 2.18
C GLY A 160 -3.29 -16.72 1.47
N VAL A 161 -2.94 -17.82 0.80
CA VAL A 161 -3.88 -18.63 0.00
C VAL A 161 -5.08 -19.14 0.83
N GLY A 162 -4.91 -19.33 2.13
CA GLY A 162 -5.99 -19.79 3.00
C GLY A 162 -7.07 -18.74 3.31
N ASN A 163 -6.78 -17.45 3.15
CA ASN A 163 -7.68 -16.36 3.57
C ASN A 163 -7.93 -15.28 2.51
N ALA A 164 -7.20 -15.27 1.40
CA ALA A 164 -7.27 -14.17 0.41
C ALA A 164 -8.66 -13.99 -0.20
N SER A 165 -9.38 -15.08 -0.51
CA SER A 165 -10.76 -14.97 -1.04
C SER A 165 -11.70 -14.31 -0.04
N ALA A 166 -11.63 -14.68 1.24
CA ALA A 166 -12.46 -14.10 2.28
C ALA A 166 -12.12 -12.62 2.54
N LEU A 167 -10.82 -12.28 2.56
CA LEU A 167 -10.36 -10.91 2.75
C LEU A 167 -10.69 -10.00 1.56
N GLY A 168 -10.51 -10.49 0.33
CA GLY A 168 -10.85 -9.76 -0.89
C GLY A 168 -12.34 -9.60 -1.15
N ALA A 169 -13.19 -10.35 -0.44
CA ALA A 169 -14.65 -10.22 -0.49
C ALA A 169 -15.21 -9.26 0.57
N LEU A 170 -14.37 -8.68 1.44
CA LEU A 170 -14.82 -7.72 2.44
C LEU A 170 -15.29 -6.42 1.78
N GLU A 171 -16.45 -5.94 2.21
CA GLU A 171 -17.00 -4.67 1.72
C GLU A 171 -16.03 -3.52 2.00
N GLY A 172 -15.78 -2.69 0.99
CA GLY A 172 -14.84 -1.58 1.11
C GLY A 172 -13.36 -1.97 1.03
N VAL A 173 -13.02 -3.23 0.72
CA VAL A 173 -11.66 -3.66 0.35
C VAL A 173 -11.61 -3.93 -1.16
N ASP A 174 -10.82 -3.15 -1.89
CA ASP A 174 -10.70 -3.22 -3.35
C ASP A 174 -9.50 -4.06 -3.82
N GLY A 175 -8.73 -4.62 -2.89
CA GLY A 175 -7.47 -5.26 -3.24
C GLY A 175 -6.69 -5.79 -2.05
N LEU A 176 -5.66 -6.57 -2.34
CA LEU A 176 -4.74 -7.11 -1.34
C LEU A 176 -3.31 -6.65 -1.64
N LEU A 177 -2.61 -6.13 -0.63
CA LEU A 177 -1.16 -5.92 -0.69
C LEU A 177 -0.50 -7.13 -0.02
N VAL A 178 0.18 -7.96 -0.81
CA VAL A 178 0.71 -9.26 -0.36
C VAL A 178 2.21 -9.19 -0.15
N GLY A 179 2.65 -9.49 1.07
CA GLY A 179 4.05 -9.66 1.44
C GLY A 179 4.59 -11.07 1.11
N ARG A 180 5.00 -11.82 2.15
CA ARG A 180 5.73 -13.10 2.02
C ARG A 180 5.12 -14.14 1.07
N ALA A 181 3.79 -14.26 1.05
CA ALA A 181 3.11 -15.25 0.20
C ALA A 181 3.27 -14.98 -1.31
N SER A 182 3.74 -13.78 -1.68
CA SER A 182 3.99 -13.39 -3.08
C SER A 182 5.34 -13.82 -3.64
N VAL A 183 6.26 -14.32 -2.79
CA VAL A 183 7.60 -14.74 -3.20
C VAL A 183 7.57 -16.11 -3.89
N GLU A 184 6.65 -16.98 -3.47
CA GLU A 184 6.45 -18.30 -4.05
C GLU A 184 5.49 -18.24 -5.24
N THR A 185 5.96 -18.64 -6.43
CA THR A 185 5.20 -18.54 -7.69
C THR A 185 3.83 -19.22 -7.61
N ASP A 186 3.77 -20.44 -7.09
CA ASP A 186 2.51 -21.20 -7.00
C ASP A 186 1.52 -20.55 -6.03
N SER A 187 2.02 -20.03 -4.90
CA SER A 187 1.22 -19.27 -3.95
C SER A 187 0.67 -18.00 -4.59
N MET A 188 1.48 -17.28 -5.37
CA MET A 188 1.07 -16.08 -6.07
C MET A 188 -0.01 -16.34 -7.12
N ILE A 189 0.14 -17.40 -7.92
CA ILE A 189 -0.88 -17.80 -8.91
C ILE A 189 -2.18 -18.18 -8.21
N ALA A 190 -2.11 -18.93 -7.11
CA ALA A 190 -3.28 -19.31 -6.33
C ALA A 190 -3.98 -18.08 -5.73
N LEU A 191 -3.22 -17.13 -5.18
CA LEU A 191 -3.73 -15.86 -4.69
C LEU A 191 -4.47 -15.10 -5.80
N CYS A 192 -3.83 -14.86 -6.95
CA CYS A 192 -4.46 -14.18 -8.08
C CYS A 192 -5.79 -14.82 -8.48
N ARG A 193 -5.86 -16.15 -8.54
CA ARG A 193 -7.10 -16.87 -8.89
C ARG A 193 -8.21 -16.73 -7.85
N GLN A 194 -7.86 -16.56 -6.58
CA GLN A 194 -8.84 -16.41 -5.49
C GLN A 194 -9.46 -15.02 -5.41
N VAL A 195 -8.73 -14.00 -5.87
CA VAL A 195 -9.23 -12.63 -5.97
C VAL A 195 -9.72 -12.24 -7.37
N ALA A 196 -9.43 -13.06 -8.39
CA ALA A 196 -9.94 -12.86 -9.75
C ALA A 196 -11.43 -13.24 -9.85
N GLY A 197 -12.31 -12.26 -9.69
CA GLY A 197 -13.73 -12.32 -10.03
C GLY A 197 -14.35 -10.93 -10.16
N GLY A 198 -14.92 -10.60 -11.32
CA GLY A 198 -15.50 -9.28 -11.66
C GLY A 198 -14.47 -8.19 -11.97
N ASP A 199 -14.89 -6.92 -12.05
CA ASP A 199 -14.04 -5.70 -12.07
C ASP A 199 -13.24 -5.51 -10.75
N GLY A 200 -12.87 -6.63 -10.12
CA GLY A 200 -12.51 -6.80 -8.72
C GLY A 200 -11.00 -6.85 -8.45
N PRO A 201 -10.62 -7.34 -7.25
CA PRO A 201 -9.46 -6.83 -6.52
C PRO A 201 -8.09 -7.06 -7.17
N VAL A 202 -7.27 -6.00 -7.17
CA VAL A 202 -5.88 -6.04 -7.63
C VAL A 202 -4.98 -6.56 -6.49
N ALA A 203 -3.96 -7.34 -6.82
CA ALA A 203 -2.93 -7.76 -5.88
C ALA A 203 -1.63 -6.98 -6.13
N ILE A 204 -1.17 -6.20 -5.14
CA ILE A 204 0.16 -5.58 -5.19
C ILE A 204 1.14 -6.50 -4.48
N VAL A 205 2.26 -6.77 -5.14
CA VAL A 205 3.22 -7.80 -4.74
C VAL A 205 4.49 -7.16 -4.22
N ARG A 206 4.84 -7.46 -2.97
CA ARG A 206 6.14 -7.15 -2.41
C ARG A 206 7.05 -8.38 -2.46
N ARG A 207 7.94 -8.43 -3.45
CA ARG A 207 9.07 -9.37 -3.45
C ARG A 207 10.17 -8.89 -2.51
N ASP A 208 10.29 -9.46 -1.32
CA ASP A 208 11.62 -9.43 -0.68
C ASP A 208 12.53 -10.31 -1.54
N ALA A 209 13.59 -9.71 -2.08
CA ALA A 209 14.60 -10.43 -2.83
C ALA A 209 15.43 -11.29 -1.87
N GLY A 210 14.87 -12.44 -1.48
CA GLY A 210 15.66 -13.62 -1.14
C GLY A 210 16.35 -14.10 -2.41
N LEU A 211 17.38 -13.38 -2.86
CA LEU A 211 18.30 -13.82 -3.90
C LEU A 211 19.00 -15.07 -3.36
N SER A 212 18.43 -16.24 -3.64
CA SER A 212 19.23 -17.46 -3.72
C SER A 212 20.11 -17.30 -4.96
N LEU A 213 21.25 -16.62 -4.78
CA LEU A 213 22.37 -16.76 -5.69
C LEU A 213 22.89 -18.20 -5.53
N ARG A 214 22.22 -19.15 -6.21
CA ARG A 214 22.87 -20.40 -6.58
C ARG A 214 23.79 -20.09 -7.76
N GLY A 215 24.99 -19.62 -7.42
CA GLY A 215 26.18 -19.85 -8.24
C GLY A 215 26.73 -21.25 -7.97
#